data_AF-A0AA86Y4W9-F1
#
_entry.id   AF-A0AA86Y4W9-F1
#
_cell.length_a   1.000
_cell.length_b   1.000
_cell.length_c   1.000
_cell.angle_alpha   90.00
_cell.angle_beta   90.00
_cell.angle_gamma   90.00
#
_symmetry.space_group_name_H-M   'P 1'
#
loop_
_entity.id
_entity.type
_entity.pdbx_description
1 polymer ?
#
loop_
_entity_poly.entity_id
_entity_poly.type
_entity_poly.pdbx_seq_one_letter_code
_entity_poly.pdbx_strand_id
1 'polypeptide(L)'
;MERKKLNIWTASSFFIFLTYLVFLVYPIVTVLKQALIHEGQFSLANFVTFFSKTYYSETLVNSFRVSITATVTSLVVGTLLAYLFSMYDFKGKKFLQILIIIASISAPFVGAYSWILLLGRNEVITKFLTNALYLPAIDIY
;
A
#
# COMPACT_ATOMS: atom_id res chain seq x y z
N MET A 1 1.67 -50.40 13.83
CA MET A 1 1.07 -49.38 12.97
C MET A 1 0.32 -48.40 13.86
N GLU A 2 0.96 -47.30 14.27
CA GLU A 2 0.34 -46.28 15.11
C GLU A 2 -0.82 -45.59 14.37
N ARG A 3 -2.03 -45.66 14.94
CA ARG A 3 -3.17 -44.90 14.45
C ARG A 3 -2.94 -43.43 14.80
N LYS A 4 -2.58 -42.60 13.81
CA LYS A 4 -2.56 -41.13 13.93
C LYS A 4 -3.96 -40.68 14.39
N LYS A 5 -4.11 -40.40 15.69
CA LYS A 5 -5.31 -39.78 16.23
C LYS A 5 -5.37 -38.38 15.62
N LEU A 6 -6.43 -38.08 14.88
CA LEU A 6 -6.68 -36.74 14.38
C LEU A 6 -6.71 -35.80 15.59
N ASN A 7 -5.63 -35.04 15.75
CA ASN A 7 -5.50 -34.06 16.81
C ASN A 7 -6.38 -32.85 16.44
N ILE A 8 -7.02 -32.24 17.42
CA ILE A 8 -7.86 -31.04 17.22
C ILE A 8 -7.09 -29.94 16.48
N TRP A 9 -5.79 -29.81 16.78
CA TRP A 9 -4.88 -28.90 16.08
C TRP A 9 -4.76 -29.21 14.58
N THR A 10 -4.69 -30.49 14.20
CA THR A 10 -4.63 -30.91 12.80
C THR A 10 -5.95 -30.64 12.09
N ALA A 11 -7.09 -30.85 12.76
CA ALA A 11 -8.41 -30.54 12.23
C ALA A 11 -8.61 -29.03 12.03
N SER A 12 -8.23 -28.20 13.01
CA SER A 12 -8.29 -26.73 12.91
C SER A 12 -7.39 -26.18 11.80
N SER A 13 -6.15 -26.65 11.70
CA SER A 13 -5.25 -26.24 10.61
C SER A 13 -5.80 -26.63 9.24
N PHE A 14 -6.38 -27.84 9.11
CA PHE A 14 -7.01 -28.27 7.87
C PHE A 14 -8.23 -27.42 7.50
N PHE A 15 -9.06 -27.07 8.48
CA PHE A 15 -10.21 -26.19 8.30
C PHE A 15 -9.80 -24.78 7.85
N ILE A 16 -8.80 -24.18 8.50
CA ILE A 16 -8.25 -22.87 8.11
C ILE A 16 -7.69 -22.93 6.68
N PHE A 17 -6.94 -23.98 6.36
CA PHE A 17 -6.39 -24.19 5.02
C PHE A 17 -7.50 -24.28 3.96
N LEU A 18 -8.54 -25.07 4.20
CA LEU A 18 -9.67 -25.19 3.28
C LEU A 18 -10.40 -23.85 3.11
N THR A 19 -10.59 -23.11 4.20
CA THR A 19 -11.19 -21.77 4.17
C THR A 19 -10.35 -20.83 3.32
N TYR A 20 -9.02 -20.84 3.46
CA TYR A 20 -8.11 -20.03 2.66
C TYR A 20 -8.20 -20.37 1.16
N LEU A 21 -8.28 -21.67 0.82
CA LEU A 21 -8.45 -22.10 -0.57
C LEU A 21 -9.75 -21.57 -1.17
N VAL A 22 -10.86 -21.66 -0.45
CA VAL A 22 -12.19 -21.26 -0.94
C VAL A 22 -12.35 -19.75 -1.03
N PHE A 23 -11.87 -19.00 -0.03
CA PHE A 23 -12.13 -17.56 0.05
C PHE A 23 -11.04 -16.68 -0.57
N LEU A 24 -9.80 -17.18 -0.67
CA LEU A 24 -8.70 -16.41 -1.24
C LEU A 24 -8.21 -16.99 -2.56
N VAL A 25 -7.92 -18.30 -2.60
CA VAL A 25 -7.31 -18.89 -3.80
C VAL A 25 -8.30 -19.00 -4.95
N TYR A 26 -9.54 -19.45 -4.69
CA TYR A 26 -10.58 -19.58 -5.71
C TYR A 26 -10.88 -18.27 -6.48
N PRO A 27 -11.13 -17.11 -5.83
CA PRO A 27 -11.38 -15.88 -6.58
C PRO A 27 -10.15 -15.43 -7.38
N ILE A 28 -8.93 -15.58 -6.86
CA ILE A 28 -7.71 -15.24 -7.60
C ILE A 28 -7.59 -16.08 -8.87
N VAL A 29 -7.77 -17.41 -8.76
CA VAL A 29 -7.72 -18.30 -9.92
C VAL A 29 -8.82 -17.95 -10.93
N THR A 30 -10.00 -17.57 -10.46
CA THR A 30 -11.13 -17.16 -11.31
C THR A 30 -10.80 -15.88 -12.08
N VAL A 31 -10.21 -14.88 -11.44
CA VAL A 31 -9.76 -13.64 -12.10
C VAL A 31 -8.66 -13.92 -13.12
N LEU A 32 -7.68 -14.76 -12.78
CA LEU A 32 -6.62 -15.15 -13.72
C LEU A 32 -7.17 -15.92 -14.93
N LYS A 33 -8.15 -16.80 -14.72
CA LYS A 33 -8.86 -17.51 -15.79
C LYS A 33 -9.60 -16.53 -16.68
N GLN A 34 -10.31 -15.55 -16.12
CA GLN A 34 -11.01 -14.52 -16.89
C GLN A 34 -10.03 -13.64 -17.69
N ALA A 35 -8.83 -13.39 -17.15
CA ALA A 35 -7.80 -12.66 -17.88
C ALA A 35 -7.30 -13.42 -19.12
N LEU A 36 -7.21 -14.76 -19.05
CA LEU A 36 -6.66 -15.61 -20.12
C LEU A 36 -7.73 -16.22 -21.06
N ILE A 37 -9.01 -16.13 -20.72
CA ILE A 37 -10.10 -16.64 -21.55
C ILE A 37 -10.84 -15.47 -22.20
N HIS A 38 -10.94 -15.51 -23.52
CA HIS A 38 -11.74 -14.58 -24.31
C HIS A 38 -12.75 -15.40 -25.13
N GLU A 39 -14.04 -15.14 -24.96
CA GLU A 39 -15.13 -15.84 -25.66
C GLU A 39 -15.07 -17.39 -25.57
N GLY A 40 -14.63 -17.92 -24.43
CA GLY A 40 -14.55 -19.37 -24.19
C GLY A 40 -13.29 -20.05 -24.74
N GLN A 41 -12.40 -19.30 -25.40
CA GLN A 41 -11.11 -19.79 -25.87
C GLN A 41 -9.96 -19.17 -25.08
N PHE A 42 -8.85 -19.90 -24.95
CA PHE A 42 -7.62 -19.34 -24.39
C PHE A 42 -7.07 -18.28 -25.35
N SER A 43 -6.92 -17.04 -24.88
CA SER A 43 -6.48 -15.92 -25.71
C SER A 43 -5.86 -14.81 -24.87
N LEU A 44 -4.82 -14.18 -25.42
CA LEU A 44 -4.20 -13.00 -24.85
C LEU A 44 -4.89 -11.69 -25.27
N ALA A 45 -6.03 -11.76 -25.97
CA ALA A 45 -6.77 -10.59 -26.46
C ALA A 45 -7.13 -9.59 -25.35
N ASN A 46 -7.46 -10.08 -24.15
CA ASN A 46 -7.74 -9.22 -23.00
C ASN A 46 -6.50 -8.43 -22.55
N PHE A 47 -5.31 -9.05 -22.58
CA PHE A 47 -4.05 -8.37 -22.28
C PHE A 47 -3.70 -7.34 -23.36
N VAL A 48 -3.85 -7.70 -24.64
CA VAL A 48 -3.64 -6.76 -25.75
C VAL A 48 -4.58 -5.56 -25.60
N THR A 49 -5.86 -5.80 -25.30
CA THR A 49 -6.84 -4.74 -25.08
C THR A 49 -6.46 -3.85 -23.90
N PHE A 50 -6.01 -4.44 -22.79
CA PHE A 50 -5.53 -3.70 -21.62
C PHE A 50 -4.36 -2.78 -21.98
N PHE A 51 -3.31 -3.32 -22.59
CA PHE A 51 -2.10 -2.55 -22.90
C PHE A 51 -2.28 -1.57 -24.07
N SER A 52 -3.26 -1.79 -24.94
CA SER A 52 -3.59 -0.89 -26.06
C SER A 52 -4.33 0.38 -25.60
N LYS A 53 -4.95 0.36 -24.41
CA LYS A 53 -5.63 1.54 -23.85
C LYS A 53 -4.63 2.33 -23.03
N THR A 54 -4.27 3.52 -23.53
CA THR A 54 -3.35 4.45 -22.86
C THR A 54 -3.71 4.66 -21.39
N TYR A 55 -4.98 4.88 -21.09
CA TYR A 55 -5.47 5.07 -19.72
C TYR A 55 -5.08 3.92 -18.75
N TYR A 56 -5.21 2.66 -19.17
CA TYR A 56 -4.89 1.51 -18.32
C TYR A 56 -3.38 1.32 -18.15
N SER A 57 -2.63 1.45 -19.25
CA SER A 57 -1.16 1.38 -19.23
C SER A 57 -0.55 2.50 -18.39
N GLU A 58 -1.03 3.74 -18.52
CA GLU A 58 -0.57 4.87 -17.72
C GLU A 58 -0.90 4.68 -16.23
N THR A 59 -2.10 4.22 -15.90
CA THR A 59 -2.49 3.93 -14.51
C THR A 59 -1.56 2.89 -13.88
N LEU A 60 -1.18 1.85 -14.63
CA LEU A 60 -0.23 0.84 -14.19
C LEU A 60 1.16 1.44 -13.93
N VAL A 61 1.69 2.20 -14.89
CA VAL A 61 3.01 2.85 -14.76
C VAL A 61 3.03 3.84 -13.61
N ASN A 62 1.97 4.64 -13.43
CA ASN A 62 1.84 5.57 -12.32
C ASN A 62 1.81 4.83 -10.97
N SER A 63 1.12 3.70 -10.88
CA SER A 63 1.08 2.86 -9.68
C SER A 63 2.48 2.33 -9.32
N PHE A 64 3.25 1.85 -10.31
CA PHE A 64 4.64 1.45 -10.10
C PHE A 64 5.51 2.63 -9.68
N ARG A 65 5.38 3.78 -10.35
CA ARG A 65 6.15 4.99 -10.05
C ARG A 65 5.93 5.41 -8.60
N VAL A 66 4.67 5.52 -8.16
CA VAL A 66 4.31 5.89 -6.78
C VAL A 66 4.79 4.83 -5.78
N SER A 67 4.62 3.54 -6.08
CA SER A 67 5.04 2.46 -5.17
C SER A 67 6.55 2.42 -4.97
N ILE A 68 7.32 2.60 -6.05
CA ILE A 68 8.79 2.59 -6.01
C ILE A 68 9.29 3.83 -5.27
N THR A 69 8.78 5.03 -5.60
CA THR A 69 9.21 6.26 -4.91
C THR A 69 8.87 6.20 -3.43
N ALA A 70 7.66 5.76 -3.07
CA ALA A 70 7.26 5.58 -1.67
C ALA A 70 8.16 4.57 -0.94
N THR A 71 8.50 3.44 -1.58
CA THR A 71 9.38 2.42 -0.98
C THR A 71 10.77 2.97 -0.74
N VAL A 72 11.38 3.63 -1.73
CA VAL A 72 12.72 4.21 -1.60
C VAL A 72 12.74 5.30 -0.54
N THR A 73 11.79 6.22 -0.55
CA THR A 73 11.69 7.29 0.46
C THR A 73 11.45 6.72 1.86
N SER A 74 10.57 5.72 1.99
CA SER A 74 10.34 5.05 3.28
C SER A 74 11.56 4.29 3.77
N LEU A 75 12.34 3.68 2.87
CA LEU A 75 13.56 2.97 3.24
C LEU A 75 14.62 3.93 3.74
N VAL A 76 14.83 5.06 3.05
CA VAL A 76 15.78 6.10 3.49
C VAL A 76 15.37 6.67 4.84
N VAL A 77 14.13 7.17 4.95
CA VAL A 77 13.65 7.83 6.19
C VAL A 77 13.54 6.82 7.34
N GLY A 78 12.95 5.65 7.07
CA GLY A 78 12.75 4.60 8.07
C GLY A 78 14.05 4.03 8.61
N THR A 79 15.05 3.81 7.75
CA THR A 79 16.37 3.32 8.17
C THR A 79 17.11 4.38 9.00
N LEU A 80 17.07 5.65 8.58
CA LEU A 80 17.67 6.75 9.34
C LEU A 80 17.05 6.86 10.74
N LEU A 81 15.72 6.83 10.83
CA LEU A 81 15.02 6.84 12.11
C LEU A 81 15.38 5.60 12.93
N ALA A 82 15.32 4.40 12.37
CA ALA A 82 15.65 3.17 13.07
C ALA A 82 17.08 3.20 13.66
N TYR A 83 18.05 3.71 12.91
CA TYR A 83 19.42 3.90 13.38
C TYR A 83 19.48 4.88 14.56
N LEU A 84 18.81 6.04 14.46
CA LEU A 84 18.75 7.02 15.55
C LEU A 84 18.10 6.45 16.82
N PHE A 85 16.99 5.73 16.68
CA PHE A 85 16.29 5.10 17.81
C PHE A 85 17.11 3.97 18.45
N SER A 86 17.93 3.25 17.67
CA SER A 86 18.75 2.15 18.17
C SER A 86 20.03 2.63 18.86
N MET A 87 20.68 3.65 18.31
CA MET A 87 22.02 4.06 18.74
C MET A 87 22.00 5.20 19.77
N TYR A 88 20.96 6.04 19.76
CA TYR A 88 20.90 7.23 20.59
C TYR A 88 19.69 7.21 21.54
N ASP A 89 19.89 7.77 22.74
CA ASP A 89 18.80 8.13 23.64
C ASP A 89 18.70 9.66 23.70
N PHE A 90 17.67 10.20 23.05
CA PHE A 90 17.47 11.64 22.89
C PHE A 90 16.17 12.09 23.56
N LYS A 91 16.16 13.33 24.06
CA LYS A 91 14.98 13.93 24.67
C LYS A 91 13.85 14.01 23.63
N GLY A 92 12.69 13.43 23.95
CA GLY A 92 11.53 13.37 23.04
C GLY A 92 11.38 12.07 22.24
N LYS A 93 12.29 11.09 22.40
CA LYS A 93 12.23 9.77 21.73
C LYS A 93 10.86 9.09 21.86
N LYS A 94 10.31 9.00 23.06
CA LYS A 94 8.99 8.39 23.32
C LYS A 94 7.85 9.13 22.63
N PHE A 95 7.91 10.47 22.59
CA PHE A 95 6.89 11.27 21.91
C PHE A 95 6.92 11.03 20.39
N LEU A 96 8.12 11.05 19.78
CA LEU A 96 8.27 10.76 18.36
C LEU A 96 7.80 9.34 18.01
N GLN A 97 8.11 8.35 18.85
CA GLN A 97 7.62 6.98 18.67
C GLN A 97 6.09 6.89 18.69
N ILE A 98 5.43 7.61 19.60
CA ILE A 98 3.96 7.67 19.64
C ILE A 98 3.39 8.29 18.36
N LEU A 99 3.98 9.39 17.88
CA LEU A 99 3.54 10.03 16.63
C LEU A 99 3.64 9.08 15.44
N ILE A 100 4.74 8.33 15.32
CA ILE A 100 4.93 7.33 14.26
C ILE A 100 3.84 6.26 14.33
N ILE A 101 3.57 5.71 15.53
CA ILE A 101 2.55 4.66 15.72
C ILE A 101 1.16 5.19 15.36
N ILE A 102 0.79 6.38 15.82
CA ILE A 102 -0.51 7.00 15.51
C ILE A 102 -0.64 7.21 13.99
N ALA A 103 0.40 7.70 13.33
CA ALA A 103 0.41 7.89 11.89
C ALA A 103 0.25 6.55 11.14
N SER A 104 0.87 5.47 11.61
CA SER A 104 0.77 4.14 10.97
C SER A 104 -0.59 3.45 11.14
N ILE A 105 -1.31 3.72 12.23
CA ILE A 105 -2.63 3.10 12.50
C ILE A 105 -3.77 3.96 11.92
N SER A 106 -3.50 5.22 11.57
CA SER A 106 -4.48 6.13 11.00
C SER A 106 -5.10 5.54 9.73
N ALA A 107 -6.42 5.68 9.59
CA ALA A 107 -7.12 5.21 8.41
C ALA A 107 -6.52 5.87 7.15
N PRO A 108 -6.21 5.11 6.08
CA PRO A 108 -5.53 5.64 4.90
C PRO A 108 -6.23 6.86 4.30
N PHE A 109 -7.57 6.85 4.32
CA PHE A 109 -8.40 7.95 3.89
C PHE A 109 -8.15 9.24 4.69
N VAL A 110 -8.13 9.15 6.02
CA VAL A 110 -7.89 10.32 6.89
C VAL A 110 -6.52 10.94 6.60
N GLY A 111 -5.51 10.10 6.37
CA GLY A 111 -4.18 10.54 5.96
C GLY A 111 -4.19 11.31 4.64
N ALA A 112 -4.84 10.77 3.61
CA ALA A 112 -4.96 11.43 2.31
C ALA A 112 -5.65 12.79 2.39
N TYR A 113 -6.79 12.87 3.09
CA TYR A 113 -7.52 14.14 3.27
C TYR A 113 -6.73 15.18 4.05
N SER A 114 -5.95 14.74 5.05
CA SER A 114 -5.09 15.64 5.82
C SER A 114 -4.04 16.31 4.93
N TRP A 115 -3.44 15.56 4.00
CA TRP A 115 -2.48 16.13 3.04
C TRP A 115 -3.14 17.08 2.05
N ILE A 116 -4.33 16.73 1.53
CA ILE A 116 -5.11 17.63 0.65
C ILE A 116 -5.42 18.95 1.37
N LEU A 117 -5.89 18.88 2.61
CA LEU A 117 -6.19 20.07 3.40
C LEU A 117 -4.92 20.87 3.72
N LEU A 118 -3.80 20.24 4.05
CA LEU A 118 -2.59 20.99 4.42
C LEU A 118 -1.91 21.66 3.23
N LEU A 119 -1.96 21.03 2.05
CA LEU A 119 -1.32 21.47 0.81
C LEU A 119 -2.29 22.16 -0.16
N GLY A 120 -3.51 22.46 0.28
CA GLY A 120 -4.47 23.22 -0.52
C GLY A 120 -4.02 24.67 -0.74
N ARG A 121 -4.54 25.31 -1.80
CA ARG A 121 -4.14 26.66 -2.26
C ARG A 121 -3.94 27.73 -1.18
N ASN A 122 -4.77 27.75 -0.13
CA ASN A 122 -4.77 28.79 0.90
C ASN A 122 -4.51 28.25 2.31
N GLU A 123 -3.88 27.09 2.39
CA GLU A 123 -3.76 26.35 3.63
C GLU A 123 -2.40 26.53 4.29
N VAL A 124 -2.27 26.01 5.51
CA VAL A 124 -1.17 26.35 6.42
C VAL A 124 0.20 26.13 5.76
N ILE A 125 0.40 24.99 5.08
CA ILE A 125 1.70 24.69 4.45
C ILE A 125 1.90 25.54 3.20
N THR A 126 0.92 25.64 2.31
CA THR A 126 1.04 26.41 1.06
C THR A 126 1.29 27.90 1.34
N LYS A 127 0.55 28.50 2.29
CA LYS A 127 0.80 29.88 2.73
C LYS A 127 2.18 30.06 3.36
N PHE A 128 2.63 29.10 4.16
CA PHE A 128 3.96 29.14 4.74
C PHE A 128 5.04 29.11 3.64
N LEU A 129 4.94 28.21 2.67
CA LEU A 129 5.89 28.10 1.56
C LEU A 129 5.88 29.37 0.67
N THR A 130 4.71 29.91 0.35
CA THR A 130 4.61 31.09 -0.52
C THR A 130 5.04 32.37 0.18
N ASN A 131 4.66 32.58 1.45
CA ASN A 131 4.97 33.83 2.15
C ASN A 131 6.36 33.85 2.77
N ALA A 132 6.86 32.72 3.27
CA ALA A 132 8.17 32.67 3.93
C ALA A 132 9.30 32.31 2.95
N LEU A 133 9.05 31.43 1.98
CA LEU A 133 10.07 30.93 1.05
C LEU A 133 9.90 31.46 -0.38
N TYR A 134 8.90 32.33 -0.63
CA TYR A 134 8.62 32.91 -1.96
C TYR A 134 8.45 31.87 -3.07
N LEU A 135 7.99 30.67 -2.73
CA LEU A 135 7.75 29.57 -3.67
C LEU A 135 6.37 29.71 -4.34
N PRO A 136 6.21 29.24 -5.58
CA PRO A 136 4.91 29.23 -6.25
C PRO A 136 3.92 28.41 -5.41
N ALA A 137 2.67 28.88 -5.37
CA ALA A 137 1.61 28.19 -4.65
C ALA A 137 1.44 26.78 -5.22
N ILE A 138 1.58 25.77 -4.36
CA ILE A 138 1.34 24.37 -4.68
C ILE A 138 -0.15 24.12 -4.45
N ASP A 139 -0.80 23.52 -5.44
CA ASP A 139 -2.19 23.07 -5.35
C ASP A 139 -2.20 21.63 -5.85
N ILE A 140 -2.52 20.69 -4.95
CA ILE A 140 -2.64 19.28 -5.29
C ILE A 140 -4.09 18.87 -5.60
N TYR A 141 -4.96 19.87 -5.81
CA TYR A 141 -6.36 19.72 -6.20
C TYR A 141 -6.72 20.65 -7.36
#